data_AF-X1A492-F1
#
_entry.id   AF-X1A492-F1
#
_cell.length_a   1.000
_cell.length_b   1.000
_cell.length_c   1.000
_cell.angle_alpha   90.00
_cell.angle_beta   90.00
_cell.angle_gamma   90.00
#
_symmetry.space_group_name_H-M   'P 1'
#
loop_
_entity.id
_entity.type
_entity.pdbx_description
1 polymer ?
#
loop_
_entity_poly.entity_id
_entity_poly.type
_entity_poly.pdbx_seq_one_letter_code
_entity_poly.pdbx_strand_id
1 'polypeptide(L)'
;MKNINNNYLLKDAIIITPFRTIEGYDLFVEEGKITRIVKKNILISDVKKFKILDLEGKYFLAPGLIDIHTHGGGGEDCLGGEIEVISKYKL
;
A
#
# COMPACT_ATOMS: atom_id res chain seq x y z
N MET A 1 2.79 -7.83 -17.08
CA MET A 1 2.75 -7.27 -15.71
C MET A 1 2.19 -5.86 -15.80
N LYS A 2 1.23 -5.45 -14.95
CA LYS A 2 0.80 -4.03 -14.90
C LYS A 2 2.03 -3.21 -14.51
N ASN A 3 2.27 -2.07 -15.18
CA ASN A 3 3.35 -1.15 -14.80
C ASN A 3 3.15 -0.74 -13.33
N ILE A 4 4.06 -1.17 -12.45
CA ILE A 4 4.14 -0.75 -11.04
C ILE A 4 4.77 0.66 -10.94
N ASN A 5 5.01 1.31 -12.09
CA ASN A 5 5.76 2.55 -12.24
C ASN A 5 4.98 3.81 -11.80
N ASN A 6 3.90 3.67 -11.06
CA ASN A 6 3.17 4.83 -10.55
C ASN A 6 3.80 5.27 -9.23
N ASN A 7 4.22 6.52 -9.20
CA ASN A 7 4.69 7.16 -7.97
C ASN A 7 3.48 7.70 -7.20
N TYR A 8 3.37 7.36 -5.92
CA TYR A 8 2.29 7.82 -5.05
C TYR A 8 2.81 8.68 -3.90
N LEU A 9 2.04 9.70 -3.56
CA LEU A 9 2.17 10.44 -2.31
C LEU A 9 0.90 10.22 -1.50
N LEU A 10 1.02 9.51 -0.38
CA LEU A 10 -0.05 9.25 0.56
C LEU A 10 0.05 10.29 1.69
N LYS A 11 -0.91 11.22 1.74
CA LYS A 11 -0.89 12.35 2.67
C LYS A 11 -1.73 12.12 3.90
N ASP A 12 -1.26 12.66 5.02
CA ASP A 12 -1.98 12.75 6.30
C ASP A 12 -2.64 11.43 6.71
N ALA A 13 -1.89 10.32 6.61
CA ALA A 13 -2.35 9.02 7.09
C ALA A 13 -2.01 8.81 8.57
N ILE A 14 -2.75 7.92 9.24
CA ILE A 14 -2.29 7.32 10.49
C ILE A 14 -1.43 6.12 10.13
N ILE A 15 -0.11 6.29 10.10
CA ILE A 15 0.82 5.27 9.59
C ILE A 15 1.15 4.29 10.72
N ILE A 16 0.80 3.02 10.52
CA ILE A 16 1.16 1.92 11.41
C ILE A 16 2.43 1.30 10.89
N THR A 17 3.49 1.30 11.70
CA THR A 17 4.72 0.55 11.44
C THR A 17 4.83 -0.62 12.41
N PRO A 18 5.71 -1.61 12.16
CA PRO A 18 5.95 -2.69 13.11
C PRO A 18 6.40 -2.23 14.51
N PHE A 19 6.88 -0.98 14.63
CA PHE A 19 7.46 -0.46 15.87
C PHE A 19 6.56 0.54 16.60
N ARG A 20 5.76 1.31 15.86
CA ARG A 20 4.91 2.39 16.40
C ARG A 20 3.87 2.86 15.39
N THR A 21 2.85 3.54 15.89
CA THR A 21 1.93 4.38 15.11
C THR A 21 2.47 5.81 15.04
N ILE A 22 2.43 6.43 13.86
CA ILE A 22 2.84 7.82 13.64
C ILE A 22 1.75 8.60 12.90
N GLU A 23 1.50 9.83 13.35
CA GLU A 23 0.52 10.76 12.80
C GLU A 23 1.20 12.05 12.32
N GLY A 24 0.59 12.72 11.35
CA GLY A 24 1.13 13.97 10.79
C GLY A 24 2.36 13.74 9.91
N TYR A 25 2.39 12.63 9.18
CA TYR A 25 3.42 12.31 8.20
C TYR A 25 2.79 11.97 6.84
N ASP A 26 3.56 12.23 5.79
CA ASP A 26 3.26 11.84 4.41
C ASP A 26 4.22 10.73 3.97
N LEU A 27 3.74 9.77 3.18
CA LEU A 27 4.48 8.62 2.69
C LEU A 27 4.62 8.66 1.17
N PHE A 28 5.86 8.47 0.69
CA PHE A 28 6.20 8.46 -0.73
C PHE A 28 6.47 7.03 -1.20
N VAL A 29 5.83 6.65 -2.31
CA VAL A 29 6.07 5.40 -3.03
C VAL A 29 6.59 5.74 -4.41
N GLU A 30 7.75 5.20 -4.77
CA GLU A 30 8.33 5.33 -6.12
C GLU A 30 8.61 3.92 -6.64
N GLU A 31 8.17 3.64 -7.87
CA GLU A 31 8.41 2.33 -8.54
C GLU A 31 8.06 1.11 -7.64
N GLY A 32 6.93 1.20 -6.92
CA GLY A 32 6.46 0.13 -6.02
C GLY A 32 7.22 0.00 -4.70
N LYS A 33 8.13 0.92 -4.37
CA LYS A 33 8.89 0.92 -3.10
C LYS A 33 8.55 2.15 -2.28
N ILE A 34 8.45 1.97 -0.96
CA ILE A 34 8.39 3.10 -0.02
C ILE A 34 9.77 3.75 0.00
N THR A 35 9.88 5.01 -0.42
CA THR A 35 11.17 5.71 -0.48
C THR A 35 11.38 6.68 0.67
N ARG A 36 10.31 7.32 1.15
CA ARG A 36 10.41 8.38 2.17
C ARG A 36 9.15 8.42 3.05
N ILE A 37 9.34 8.75 4.31
CA ILE A 37 8.28 9.14 5.24
C ILE A 37 8.73 10.47 5.86
N VAL A 38 7.93 11.52 5.71
CA VAL A 38 8.31 12.89 6.08
C VAL A 38 7.20 13.55 6.87
N LYS A 39 7.49 14.52 7.74
CA LYS A 39 6.45 15.26 8.43
C LYS A 39 5.56 15.99 7.42
N LYS A 40 4.27 16.08 7.72
CA LYS A 40 3.31 16.82 6.88
C LYS A 40 3.70 18.29 6.77
N ASN A 41 3.29 18.90 5.67
CA ASN A 41 3.56 20.31 5.31
C ASN A 41 5.03 20.66 5.04
N ILE A 42 5.92 19.67 4.92
CA ILE A 42 7.25 19.92 4.34
C ILE A 42 7.09 20.15 2.84
N LEU A 43 7.59 21.28 2.35
CA LEU A 43 7.66 21.57 0.92
C LEU A 43 8.66 20.63 0.25
N ILE A 44 8.17 19.85 -0.70
CA ILE A 44 8.98 18.90 -1.47
C ILE A 44 8.93 19.30 -2.94
N SER A 45 10.10 19.47 -3.55
CA SER A 45 10.26 20.03 -4.89
C SER A 45 9.79 19.09 -6.01
N ASP A 46 9.87 17.77 -5.80
CA ASP A 46 9.53 16.75 -6.78
C ASP A 46 8.09 16.23 -6.67
N VAL A 47 7.20 16.87 -5.90
CA VAL A 47 5.81 16.41 -5.67
C VAL A 47 5.01 16.22 -6.97
N LYS A 48 5.31 17.01 -8.01
CA LYS A 48 4.60 16.95 -9.30
C LYS A 48 4.68 15.58 -10.01
N LYS A 49 5.67 14.75 -9.67
CA LYS A 49 5.82 13.40 -10.25
C LYS A 49 4.93 12.35 -9.57
N PHE A 50 4.23 12.70 -8.49
CA PHE A 50 3.44 11.78 -7.69
C PHE A 50 1.95 11.96 -7.92
N LYS A 51 1.23 10.84 -7.93
CA LYS A 51 -0.21 10.82 -7.75
C LYS A 51 -0.52 10.98 -6.26
N ILE A 52 -1.23 12.05 -5.91
CA ILE A 52 -1.55 12.37 -4.52
C ILE A 52 -2.84 11.66 -4.12
N LEU A 53 -2.80 10.98 -2.97
CA LEU A 53 -3.95 10.46 -2.25
C LEU A 53 -3.95 11.09 -0.85
N ASP A 54 -4.92 11.95 -0.58
CA ASP A 54 -5.09 12.55 0.74
C ASP A 54 -6.01 11.68 1.59
N LEU A 55 -5.51 11.23 2.75
CA LEU A 55 -6.21 10.34 3.66
C LEU A 55 -6.84 11.11 4.83
N GLU A 56 -6.78 12.44 4.81
CA GLU A 56 -7.54 13.36 5.66
C GLU A 56 -7.36 13.14 7.18
N GLY A 57 -6.30 12.47 7.62
CA GLY A 57 -6.10 12.09 9.01
C GLY A 57 -7.08 11.03 9.53
N LYS A 58 -7.83 10.37 8.63
CA LYS A 58 -8.95 9.47 9.00
C LYS A 58 -8.66 8.00 8.76
N TYR A 59 -7.71 7.69 7.88
CA TYR A 59 -7.42 6.32 7.48
C TYR A 59 -6.09 5.83 8.03
N PHE A 60 -6.08 4.55 8.40
CA PHE A 60 -4.85 3.83 8.74
C PHE A 60 -4.12 3.40 7.48
N LEU A 61 -2.82 3.67 7.44
CA LEU A 61 -1.91 3.13 6.43
C LEU A 61 -1.00 2.10 7.11
N ALA A 62 -1.23 0.82 6.84
CA ALA A 62 -0.47 -0.29 7.40
C ALA A 62 0.25 -1.07 6.29
N PRO A 63 1.29 -1.86 6.63
CA PRO A 63 1.78 -2.90 5.73
C PRO A 63 0.62 -3.80 5.28
N GLY A 64 0.70 -4.29 4.04
CA GLY A 64 -0.25 -5.28 3.55
C GLY A 64 -0.27 -6.51 4.47
N LEU A 65 -1.46 -7.05 4.71
CA LEU A 65 -1.60 -8.25 5.55
C LEU A 65 -0.90 -9.44 4.87
N ILE A 66 -0.23 -10.25 5.68
CA ILE A 66 0.40 -11.50 5.26
C ILE A 66 -0.44 -12.63 5.83
N ASP A 67 -1.18 -13.29 4.95
CA ASP A 67 -1.93 -14.49 5.29
C ASP A 67 -1.04 -15.72 5.07
N ILE A 68 -0.79 -16.48 6.14
CA ILE A 68 0.06 -17.67 6.13
C ILE A 68 -0.75 -18.97 6.01
N HIS A 69 -2.07 -18.91 6.13
CA HIS A 69 -2.94 -20.07 6.08
C HIS A 69 -4.31 -19.68 5.54
N THR A 70 -4.57 -20.02 4.28
CA THR A 70 -5.89 -19.88 3.65
C THR A 70 -6.25 -21.14 2.86
N HIS A 71 -7.55 -21.40 2.76
CA HIS A 71 -8.09 -22.48 1.94
C HIS A 71 -8.54 -22.01 0.56
N GLY A 72 -8.64 -20.69 0.32
CA GLY A 72 -9.19 -20.15 -0.93
C GLY A 72 -9.75 -18.73 -0.76
N GLY A 73 -10.45 -18.25 -1.78
CA GLY A 73 -11.00 -16.90 -1.83
C GLY A 73 -11.82 -16.66 -3.11
N GLY A 74 -12.66 -15.63 -3.11
CA GLY A 74 -13.44 -15.27 -4.32
C GLY A 74 -14.50 -16.30 -4.74
N GLY A 75 -14.88 -17.22 -3.85
CA GLY A 75 -15.85 -18.30 -4.12
C GLY A 75 -15.22 -19.63 -4.57
N GLU A 76 -13.89 -19.73 -4.60
CA GLU A 76 -13.15 -20.94 -4.98
C GLU A 76 -12.27 -21.44 -3.83
N ASP A 77 -11.97 -22.74 -3.83
CA ASP A 77 -11.11 -23.42 -2.86
C ASP A 77 -9.87 -24.02 -3.52
N CYS A 78 -8.77 -24.06 -2.77
CA CYS A 78 -7.48 -24.59 -3.21
C CYS A 78 -7.36 -26.11 -3.07
N LEU A 79 -8.38 -26.83 -2.56
CA LEU A 79 -8.30 -28.28 -2.34
C LEU A 79 -8.19 -29.05 -3.67
N GLY A 80 -8.71 -28.46 -4.76
CA GLY A 80 -8.58 -29.00 -6.11
C GLY A 80 -7.17 -28.94 -6.70
N GLY A 81 -6.25 -28.16 -6.11
CA GLY A 81 -4.87 -28.06 -6.59
C GLY A 81 -4.67 -27.32 -7.92
N GLU A 82 -5.71 -26.67 -8.44
CA GLU A 82 -5.67 -25.94 -9.72
C GLU A 82 -4.98 -24.57 -9.56
N ILE A 83 -4.02 -24.27 -10.42
CA ILE A 83 -3.23 -23.03 -10.34
C ILE A 83 -4.08 -21.79 -10.61
N GLU A 84 -5.14 -21.95 -11.39
CA GLU A 84 -6.09 -20.91 -11.74
C GLU A 84 -6.77 -20.37 -10.47
N VAL A 85 -7.10 -21.21 -9.49
CA VAL A 85 -7.75 -20.76 -8.24
C VAL A 85 -6.92 -19.68 -7.52
N ILE A 86 -5.60 -19.84 -7.53
CA ILE A 86 -4.67 -18.91 -6.86
C ILE A 86 -4.32 -17.71 -7.76
N SER A 87 -4.31 -17.90 -9.08
CA SER A 87 -3.79 -16.89 -10.03
C SER A 87 -4.87 -16.07 -10.74
N LYS A 88 -6.15 -16.48 -10.64
CA LYS A 88 -7.29 -15.87 -11.34
C LYS A 88 -7.57 -14.44 -10.87
N TYR A 89 -7.51 -14.22 -9.57
CA TYR A 89 -7.74 -12.90 -8.98
C TYR A 89 -6.39 -12.21 -8.76
N LYS A 90 -6.06 -11.27 -9.65
CA LYS A 90 -4.98 -10.32 -9.40
C LYS A 90 -5.44 -9.32 -8.34
N LEU A 91 -4.89 -9.44 -7.13
CA LEU A 91 -4.84 -8.34 -6.17
C LEU A 91 -4.04 -7.17 -6.76
#